data_AF-A0A1J4VJY1-F1
#
_entry.id   AF-A0A1J4VJY1-F1
#
_cell.length_a   1.000
_cell.length_b   1.000
_cell.length_c   1.000
_cell.angle_alpha   90.00
_cell.angle_beta   90.00
_cell.angle_gamma   90.00
#
_symmetry.space_group_name_H-M   'P 1'
#
loop_
_entity.id
_entity.type
_entity.pdbx_description
1 polymer ?
#
loop_
_entity_poly.entity_id
_entity_poly.type
_entity_poly.pdbx_seq_one_letter_code
_entity_poly.pdbx_strand_id
1 'polypeptide(L)'
;HGYYSKHLFSRVMGWGRTVIVLSNAIGNHMIRDFNVDPSKIRIIHRGVDLERFHYKERAFGRSKEVRIGIVGRMTPLKGHDDFLRAISRVVRVIPNAKAVIAGDAPSGKEEYRHQLEMLTRRLGLTKYVQFLGARDDMPELFAGLDILVLATNREEGFGRVIIEAAASGVPVVATEVGGVKDIIEDRHNGLLIPPREPIKMAEAIIELIKDRELSESLSRNGRRAAEEKFSLDDMAKKTLKVYEEAVSQKRILIVKFGAIGDTILAVPSLRAVRKKFPKAFIAVLTAKASAEVLQRCPYIDEIILFERGAARPFRIYAALRKLMRYDFDISIDLQNNFDSHVLAFMAGISKRVGYDRGKTSVLLSDRARDPGIPITPVAHQFHLLSLLGIEERDQRLELWLSDEDNESVNKFLKDNWVDEAQPIIGISPVASSRWKTKRWPPEKFAALSEMISRELHMRTVITGGASDAKVIEDSFDFTDGNLINACGRTSLMELACLIKRCSVFITGDSASLHIASGVGAPFVALFGPTDPARHLPPSDKFILLYKKVKCSPCYKSECRDIRCMKHIKTEDVFDAVRELLYARKEK
;
A
#
# COMPACT_ATOMS: atom_id res chain seq x y z
N HIS A 1 3.90 9.13 23.13
CA HIS A 1 4.44 10.39 23.70
C HIS A 1 3.29 11.28 24.16
N GLY A 2 3.45 12.07 25.22
CA GLY A 2 2.44 13.07 25.60
C GLY A 2 2.37 14.20 24.57
N TYR A 3 1.44 15.13 24.74
CA TYR A 3 1.19 16.32 23.90
C TYR A 3 2.40 17.27 23.71
N TYR A 4 3.57 16.93 24.27
CA TYR A 4 4.59 17.89 24.69
C TYR A 4 5.85 17.92 23.80
N SER A 5 6.03 16.99 22.85
CA SER A 5 7.27 16.89 22.08
C SER A 5 7.03 16.76 20.57
N LYS A 6 7.10 17.89 19.85
CA LYS A 6 7.14 17.97 18.38
C LYS A 6 8.54 17.67 17.80
N HIS A 7 9.30 16.76 18.42
CA HIS A 7 10.62 16.41 17.90
C HIS A 7 10.49 15.73 16.53
N LEU A 8 11.51 15.87 15.68
CA LEU A 8 11.54 15.24 14.35
C LEU A 8 11.27 13.74 14.42
N PHE A 9 11.83 13.06 15.43
CA PHE A 9 11.63 11.64 15.67
C PHE A 9 10.19 11.27 16.07
N SER A 10 9.41 12.20 16.63
CA SER A 10 7.99 11.96 16.96
C SER A 10 7.14 11.68 15.71
N ARG A 11 7.58 12.12 14.52
CA ARG A 11 6.88 11.85 13.25
C ARG A 11 6.78 10.36 12.93
N VAL A 12 7.67 9.53 13.48
CA VAL A 12 7.65 8.06 13.29
C VAL A 12 6.34 7.44 13.77
N MET A 13 5.68 8.06 14.77
CA MET A 13 4.38 7.60 15.27
C MET A 13 3.27 7.67 14.21
N GLY A 14 3.45 8.49 13.18
CA GLY A 14 2.52 8.63 12.06
C GLY A 14 2.83 7.74 10.86
N TRP A 15 3.91 6.97 10.89
CA TRP A 15 4.38 6.18 9.73
C TRP A 15 3.71 4.83 9.62
N GLY A 16 3.08 4.35 10.71
CA GLY A 16 2.32 3.11 10.67
C GLY A 16 1.22 3.14 9.60
N ARG A 17 0.91 1.95 9.08
CA ARG A 17 -0.24 1.74 8.20
C ARG A 17 -1.53 2.27 8.83
N THR A 18 -1.68 1.99 10.12
CA THR A 18 -2.77 2.46 10.97
C THR A 18 -2.16 3.00 12.27
N VAL A 19 -2.75 4.06 12.83
CA VAL A 19 -2.29 4.76 14.02
C VAL A 19 -3.40 4.73 15.06
N ILE A 20 -3.16 4.05 16.18
CA ILE A 20 -4.10 4.03 17.30
C ILE A 20 -3.84 5.26 18.18
N VAL A 21 -4.90 6.04 18.42
CA VAL A 21 -4.87 7.19 19.32
C VAL A 21 -5.89 7.01 20.44
N LEU A 22 -5.60 7.58 21.60
CA LEU A 22 -6.35 7.36 22.84
C LEU A 22 -7.50 8.36 23.06
N SER A 23 -7.58 9.41 22.25
CA SER A 23 -8.55 10.51 22.40
C SER A 23 -8.65 11.30 21.10
N ASN A 24 -9.74 12.05 20.93
CA ASN A 24 -9.92 12.97 19.81
C ASN A 24 -8.85 14.07 19.83
N ALA A 25 -8.48 14.54 21.01
CA ALA A 25 -7.42 15.54 21.18
C ALA A 25 -6.07 15.05 20.61
N ILE A 26 -5.69 13.79 20.91
CA ILE A 26 -4.47 13.21 20.34
C ILE A 26 -4.63 12.96 18.83
N GLY A 27 -5.78 12.50 18.36
CA GLY A 27 -6.05 12.36 16.91
C GLY A 27 -5.81 13.67 16.15
N ASN A 28 -6.39 14.76 16.64
CA ASN A 28 -6.23 16.10 16.07
C ASN A 28 -4.78 16.61 16.16
N HIS A 29 -4.04 16.25 17.21
CA HIS A 29 -2.61 16.53 17.31
C HIS A 29 -1.81 15.77 16.24
N MET A 30 -2.10 14.48 16.01
CA MET A 30 -1.42 13.68 14.98
C MET A 30 -1.66 14.23 13.57
N ILE A 31 -2.88 14.67 13.27
CA ILE A 31 -3.22 15.29 11.98
C ILE A 31 -2.48 16.63 11.82
N ARG A 32 -2.66 17.56 12.77
CA ARG A 32 -2.15 18.93 12.64
C ARG A 32 -0.62 19.03 12.71
N ASP A 33 0.00 18.33 13.66
CA ASP A 33 1.41 18.53 13.97
C ASP A 33 2.34 17.52 13.27
N PHE A 34 1.81 16.36 12.86
CA PHE A 34 2.59 15.32 12.18
C PHE A 34 2.11 15.00 10.76
N ASN A 35 1.03 15.63 10.29
CA ASN A 35 0.43 15.44 8.95
C ASN A 35 0.05 13.97 8.69
N VAL A 36 -0.48 13.30 9.71
CA VAL A 36 -1.02 11.95 9.58
C VAL A 36 -2.35 12.01 8.84
N ASP A 37 -2.49 11.17 7.81
CA ASP A 37 -3.73 11.02 7.06
C ASP A 37 -4.87 10.57 8.01
N PRO A 38 -5.99 11.31 8.07
CA PRO A 38 -7.14 10.96 8.92
C PRO A 38 -7.65 9.53 8.70
N SER A 39 -7.56 8.99 7.48
CA SER A 39 -8.00 7.63 7.16
C SER A 39 -7.19 6.54 7.89
N LYS A 40 -5.98 6.86 8.35
CA LYS A 40 -5.10 5.96 9.12
C LYS A 40 -5.39 5.96 10.62
N ILE A 41 -6.16 6.92 11.13
CA ILE A 41 -6.35 7.09 12.57
C ILE A 41 -7.50 6.19 13.06
N ARG A 42 -7.27 5.47 14.16
CA ARG A 42 -8.29 4.70 14.89
C ARG A 42 -8.29 5.16 16.34
N ILE A 43 -9.42 5.66 16.81
CA ILE A 43 -9.57 6.10 18.20
C ILE A 43 -9.93 4.89 19.05
N ILE A 44 -9.05 4.54 19.99
CA ILE A 44 -9.25 3.47 20.97
C ILE A 44 -8.87 4.03 22.33
N HIS A 45 -9.89 4.30 23.14
CA HIS A 45 -9.74 4.80 24.49
C HIS A 45 -9.01 3.80 25.39
N ARG A 46 -8.37 4.30 26.47
CA ARG A 46 -7.76 3.39 27.45
C ARG A 46 -8.85 2.66 28.22
N GLY A 47 -8.61 1.38 28.49
CA GLY A 47 -9.50 0.55 29.28
C GLY A 47 -9.19 0.60 30.79
N VAL A 48 -10.20 0.32 31.61
CA VAL A 48 -10.12 0.02 33.04
C VAL A 48 -10.49 -1.45 33.26
N ASP A 49 -9.77 -2.08 34.19
CA ASP A 49 -10.04 -3.44 34.64
C ASP A 49 -11.19 -3.44 35.65
N LEU A 50 -12.37 -3.87 35.21
CA LEU A 50 -13.60 -3.85 36.02
C LEU A 50 -13.62 -4.94 37.11
N GLU A 51 -12.77 -5.97 36.98
CA GLU A 51 -12.58 -6.99 38.02
C GLU A 51 -11.67 -6.47 39.12
N ARG A 52 -10.71 -5.60 38.80
CA ARG A 52 -9.84 -4.97 39.79
C ARG A 52 -10.48 -3.75 40.47
N PHE A 53 -11.23 -2.94 39.73
CA PHE A 53 -11.91 -1.74 40.25
C PHE A 53 -13.40 -2.02 40.47
N HIS A 54 -13.72 -2.56 41.64
CA HIS A 54 -15.09 -2.91 42.01
C HIS A 54 -15.93 -1.67 42.30
N TYR A 55 -17.15 -1.68 41.78
CA TYR A 55 -18.14 -0.68 42.13
C TYR A 55 -18.56 -0.84 43.59
N LYS A 56 -18.47 0.26 44.34
CA LYS A 56 -19.00 0.34 45.69
C LYS A 56 -20.04 1.45 45.71
N GLU A 57 -21.29 1.09 45.99
CA GLU A 57 -22.34 2.08 46.21
C GLU A 57 -21.99 2.92 47.44
N ARG A 58 -22.08 4.24 47.30
CA ARG A 58 -21.63 5.19 48.31
C ARG A 58 -22.80 5.90 48.96
N ALA A 59 -22.76 5.97 50.28
CA ALA A 59 -23.67 6.76 51.07
C ALA A 59 -23.19 8.23 51.14
N PHE A 60 -23.33 8.97 50.03
CA PHE A 60 -22.84 10.34 49.93
C PHE A 60 -23.43 11.24 51.03
N GLY A 61 -22.56 12.02 51.67
CA GLY A 61 -22.94 12.93 52.76
C GLY A 61 -23.42 12.27 54.06
N ARG A 62 -23.27 10.94 54.24
CA ARG A 62 -23.52 10.24 55.52
C ARG A 62 -22.23 9.86 56.27
N SER A 63 -21.06 9.99 55.63
CA SER A 63 -19.78 9.73 56.27
C SER A 63 -19.43 10.83 57.28
N LYS A 64 -18.79 10.45 58.40
CA LYS A 64 -18.23 11.39 59.37
C LYS A 64 -17.13 12.27 58.75
N GLU A 65 -16.46 11.76 57.72
CA GLU A 65 -15.35 12.40 57.02
C GLU A 65 -15.55 12.30 55.50
N VAL A 66 -15.31 13.39 54.76
CA VAL A 66 -15.39 13.41 53.29
C VAL A 66 -13.99 13.44 52.70
N ARG A 67 -13.61 12.45 51.89
CA ARG A 67 -12.27 12.33 51.32
C ARG A 67 -12.24 12.73 49.85
N ILE A 68 -11.44 13.74 49.54
CA ILE A 68 -11.27 14.31 48.20
C ILE A 68 -9.86 13.98 47.71
N GLY A 69 -9.73 13.24 46.62
CA GLY A 69 -8.45 12.77 46.11
C GLY A 69 -7.99 13.53 44.88
N ILE A 70 -6.68 13.74 44.75
CA ILE A 70 -6.01 13.99 43.46
C ILE A 70 -4.94 12.93 43.25
N VAL A 71 -4.91 12.35 42.05
CA VAL A 71 -4.01 11.23 41.70
C VAL A 71 -3.16 11.61 40.50
N GLY A 72 -1.84 11.56 40.65
CA GLY A 72 -0.90 11.70 39.54
C GLY A 72 0.48 12.20 39.95
N ARG A 73 1.41 12.21 38.98
CA ARG A 73 2.75 12.75 39.20
C ARG A 73 2.70 14.21 39.64
N MET A 74 3.44 14.56 40.69
CA MET A 74 3.55 15.94 41.16
C MET A 74 4.37 16.75 40.17
N THR A 75 3.67 17.45 39.28
CA THR A 75 4.26 18.37 38.32
C THR A 75 3.36 19.59 38.19
N PRO A 76 3.90 20.77 37.83
CA PRO A 76 3.11 22.00 37.65
C PRO A 76 1.94 21.84 36.67
N LEU A 77 2.05 20.91 35.72
CA LEU A 77 1.03 20.67 34.71
C LEU A 77 -0.19 19.93 35.25
N LYS A 78 -0.07 19.24 36.40
CA LYS A 78 -1.14 18.45 37.02
C LYS A 78 -2.01 19.26 37.99
N GLY A 79 -1.69 20.54 38.21
CA GLY A 79 -2.52 21.49 38.97
C GLY A 79 -2.72 21.14 40.44
N HIS A 80 -1.73 20.52 41.08
CA HIS A 80 -1.79 20.21 42.51
C HIS A 80 -1.90 21.48 43.37
N ASP A 81 -1.33 22.59 42.91
CA ASP A 81 -1.43 23.91 43.54
C ASP A 81 -2.84 24.49 43.44
N ASP A 82 -3.49 24.38 42.28
CA ASP A 82 -4.89 24.78 42.12
C ASP A 82 -5.83 23.92 42.97
N PHE A 83 -5.57 22.60 43.04
CA PHE A 83 -6.26 21.70 43.93
C PHE A 83 -6.14 22.13 45.40
N LEU A 84 -4.92 22.41 45.89
CA LEU A 84 -4.72 22.88 47.27
C LEU A 84 -5.45 24.20 47.54
N ARG A 85 -5.43 25.15 46.59
CA ARG A 85 -6.19 26.41 46.70
C ARG A 85 -7.69 26.17 46.75
N ALA A 86 -8.22 25.23 45.98
CA ALA A 86 -9.62 24.83 46.04
C ALA A 86 -9.97 24.20 47.40
N ILE A 87 -9.16 23.27 47.90
CA ILE A 87 -9.35 22.64 49.21
C ILE A 87 -9.37 23.68 50.34
N SER A 88 -8.54 24.73 50.28
CA SER A 88 -8.55 25.82 51.28
C SER A 88 -9.90 26.52 51.40
N ARG A 89 -10.71 26.52 50.33
CA ARG A 89 -12.08 27.04 50.34
C ARG A 89 -13.08 25.98 50.78
N VAL A 90 -12.93 24.74 50.31
CA VAL A 90 -13.81 23.62 50.67
C VAL A 90 -13.82 23.43 52.19
N VAL A 91 -12.67 23.40 52.86
CA VAL A 91 -12.61 23.15 54.32
C VAL A 91 -13.21 24.27 55.17
N ARG A 92 -13.36 25.49 54.63
CA ARG A 92 -14.05 26.59 55.32
C ARG A 92 -15.56 26.39 55.35
N VAL A 93 -16.10 25.71 54.34
CA VAL A 93 -17.54 25.42 54.19
C VAL A 93 -17.90 24.03 54.73
N ILE A 94 -16.99 23.07 54.57
CA ILE A 94 -17.13 21.65 54.95
C ILE A 94 -15.94 21.27 55.86
N PRO A 95 -16.00 21.53 57.18
CA PRO A 95 -14.86 21.35 58.08
C PRO A 95 -14.39 19.90 58.26
N ASN A 96 -15.22 18.91 57.91
CA ASN A 96 -14.88 17.50 57.95
C ASN A 96 -14.29 16.95 56.63
N ALA A 97 -14.03 17.82 55.64
CA ALA A 97 -13.38 17.43 54.40
C ALA A 97 -11.88 17.18 54.62
N LYS A 98 -11.35 16.08 54.05
CA LYS A 98 -9.93 15.74 53.98
C LYS A 98 -9.50 15.59 52.54
N ALA A 99 -8.31 16.09 52.23
CA ALA A 99 -7.71 15.98 50.92
C ALA A 99 -6.59 14.94 50.94
N VAL A 100 -6.55 14.10 49.92
CA VAL A 100 -5.54 13.05 49.74
C VAL A 100 -4.83 13.29 48.42
N ILE A 101 -3.50 13.37 48.47
CA ILE A 101 -2.65 13.55 47.29
C ILE A 101 -1.84 12.28 47.10
N ALA A 102 -2.14 11.51 46.05
CA ALA A 102 -1.46 10.28 45.70
C ALA A 102 -0.61 10.46 44.43
N GLY A 103 0.66 10.08 44.53
CA GLY A 103 1.70 10.31 43.54
C GLY A 103 2.92 10.99 44.16
N ASP A 104 4.01 11.08 43.39
CA ASP A 104 5.23 11.73 43.82
C ASP A 104 5.83 12.61 42.72
N ALA A 105 6.80 13.44 43.09
CA ALA A 105 7.59 14.18 42.12
C ALA A 105 8.48 13.21 41.32
N PRO A 106 8.68 13.44 40.01
CA PRO A 106 9.68 12.68 39.26
C PRO A 106 11.07 12.83 39.90
N SER A 107 11.89 11.78 39.81
CA SER A 107 13.27 11.82 40.30
C SER A 107 14.03 13.01 39.70
N GLY A 108 14.70 13.79 40.55
CA GLY A 108 15.40 15.03 40.20
C GLY A 108 14.49 16.26 40.09
N LYS A 109 13.21 16.17 40.51
CA LYS A 109 12.23 17.27 40.54
C LYS A 109 11.49 17.38 41.88
N GLU A 110 12.11 16.89 42.95
CA GLU A 110 11.57 16.84 44.31
C GLU A 110 11.23 18.24 44.87
N GLU A 111 11.90 19.28 44.38
CA GLU A 111 11.64 20.67 44.72
C GLU A 111 10.16 21.06 44.57
N TYR A 112 9.48 20.57 43.54
CA TYR A 112 8.06 20.90 43.35
C TYR A 112 7.18 20.29 44.45
N ARG A 113 7.52 19.12 44.99
CA ARG A 113 6.81 18.55 46.13
C ARG A 113 6.99 19.42 47.38
N HIS A 114 8.21 19.88 47.64
CA HIS A 114 8.48 20.79 48.77
C HIS A 114 7.68 22.10 48.63
N GLN A 115 7.53 22.63 47.42
CA GLN A 115 6.68 23.80 47.16
C GLN A 115 5.21 23.53 47.49
N LEU A 116 4.67 22.35 47.17
CA LEU A 116 3.31 21.95 47.53
C LEU A 116 3.13 21.78 49.04
N GLU A 117 4.11 21.19 49.73
CA GLU A 117 4.11 21.06 51.20
C GLU A 117 4.15 22.44 51.88
N MET A 118 4.97 23.36 51.37
CA MET A 118 5.02 24.75 51.85
C MET A 118 3.73 25.51 51.57
N LEU A 119 3.13 25.35 50.39
CA LEU A 119 1.83 25.92 50.05
C LEU A 119 0.73 25.41 51.00
N THR A 120 0.74 24.10 51.29
CA THR A 120 -0.18 23.48 52.26
C THR A 120 -0.09 24.14 53.63
N ARG A 121 1.12 24.38 54.13
CA ARG A 121 1.34 25.10 55.41
C ARG A 121 0.84 26.55 55.34
N ARG A 122 1.17 27.28 54.27
CA ARG A 122 0.74 28.69 54.08
C ARG A 122 -0.77 28.84 54.00
N LEU A 123 -1.47 27.86 53.43
CA LEU A 123 -2.94 27.84 53.35
C LEU A 123 -3.61 27.34 54.63
N GLY A 124 -2.85 26.96 55.66
CA GLY A 124 -3.40 26.42 56.92
C GLY A 124 -3.99 25.01 56.79
N LEU A 125 -3.56 24.25 55.77
CA LEU A 125 -4.15 22.97 55.39
C LEU A 125 -3.48 21.74 56.00
N THR A 126 -2.48 21.92 56.88
CA THR A 126 -1.66 20.82 57.43
C THR A 126 -2.47 19.71 58.09
N LYS A 127 -3.62 20.02 58.72
CA LYS A 127 -4.51 19.03 59.36
C LYS A 127 -5.52 18.40 58.39
N TYR A 128 -5.61 18.90 57.17
CA TYR A 128 -6.63 18.54 56.18
C TYR A 128 -6.05 17.80 54.98
N VAL A 129 -4.78 17.98 54.65
CA VAL A 129 -4.13 17.38 53.47
C VAL A 129 -3.16 16.28 53.89
N GLN A 130 -3.26 15.12 53.25
CA GLN A 130 -2.32 14.02 53.39
C GLN A 130 -1.62 13.73 52.06
N PHE A 131 -0.28 13.74 52.09
CA PHE A 131 0.56 13.30 50.98
C PHE A 131 0.87 11.81 51.15
N LEU A 132 0.39 10.98 50.24
CA LEU A 132 0.56 9.52 50.31
C LEU A 132 1.81 9.00 49.58
N GLY A 133 2.44 9.84 48.74
CA GLY A 133 3.50 9.39 47.84
C GLY A 133 2.97 8.47 46.74
N ALA A 134 3.88 7.75 46.07
CA ALA A 134 3.51 6.75 45.08
C ALA A 134 2.75 5.58 45.73
N ARG A 135 1.74 5.05 45.03
CA ARG A 135 0.85 3.97 45.49
C ARG A 135 0.65 2.94 44.38
N ASP A 136 0.61 1.67 44.77
CA ASP A 136 0.33 0.53 43.87
C ASP A 136 -1.07 -0.07 44.09
N ASP A 137 -1.71 0.27 45.21
CA ASP A 137 -3.03 -0.18 45.68
C ASP A 137 -4.14 0.84 45.30
N MET A 138 -4.13 1.22 44.02
CA MET A 138 -5.08 2.20 43.49
C MET A 138 -6.57 1.83 43.71
N PRO A 139 -7.01 0.56 43.58
CA PRO A 139 -8.39 0.17 43.87
C PRO A 139 -8.80 0.50 45.31
N GLU A 140 -7.95 0.18 46.28
CA GLU A 140 -8.17 0.45 47.70
C GLU A 140 -8.23 1.97 47.97
N LEU A 141 -7.35 2.74 47.33
CA LEU A 141 -7.39 4.19 47.39
C LEU A 141 -8.73 4.74 46.88
N PHE A 142 -9.15 4.36 45.67
CA PHE A 142 -10.42 4.86 45.12
C PHE A 142 -11.62 4.38 45.93
N ALA A 143 -11.63 3.14 46.43
CA ALA A 143 -12.67 2.65 47.33
C ALA A 143 -12.83 3.54 48.58
N GLY A 144 -11.74 4.15 49.04
CA GLY A 144 -11.70 5.09 50.16
C GLY A 144 -11.98 6.56 49.85
N LEU A 145 -12.10 6.97 48.58
CA LEU A 145 -12.32 8.37 48.17
C LEU A 145 -13.79 8.68 47.89
N ASP A 146 -14.31 9.81 48.37
CA ASP A 146 -15.67 10.25 48.06
C ASP A 146 -15.74 11.06 46.76
N ILE A 147 -14.70 11.81 46.43
CA ILE A 147 -14.60 12.61 45.19
C ILE A 147 -13.19 12.49 44.64
N LEU A 148 -13.05 12.27 43.34
CA LEU A 148 -11.78 12.43 42.62
C LEU A 148 -11.75 13.80 41.94
N VAL A 149 -10.62 14.50 42.04
CA VAL A 149 -10.34 15.71 41.26
C VAL A 149 -9.17 15.48 40.30
N LEU A 150 -9.40 15.75 39.02
CA LEU A 150 -8.35 15.89 38.02
C LEU A 150 -8.14 17.37 37.69
N ALA A 151 -7.07 17.96 38.22
CA ALA A 151 -6.76 19.39 38.10
C ALA A 151 -5.78 19.73 36.96
N THR A 152 -5.67 18.92 35.90
CA THR A 152 -4.65 19.13 34.87
C THR A 152 -4.83 20.48 34.16
N ASN A 153 -3.76 21.27 34.08
CA ASN A 153 -3.77 22.65 33.56
C ASN A 153 -3.36 22.78 32.08
N ARG A 154 -3.13 21.66 31.40
CA ARG A 154 -2.76 21.57 29.98
C ARG A 154 -3.47 20.36 29.35
N GLU A 155 -3.36 20.26 28.03
CA GLU A 155 -3.85 19.12 27.27
C GLU A 155 -3.41 17.78 27.90
N GLU A 156 -4.40 17.05 28.41
CA GLU A 156 -4.26 15.69 28.93
C GLU A 156 -4.50 14.70 27.79
N GLY A 157 -3.72 13.61 27.77
CA GLY A 157 -3.91 12.60 26.72
C GLY A 157 -5.29 11.97 26.79
N PHE A 158 -5.68 11.46 27.96
CA PHE A 158 -6.98 10.79 28.17
C PHE A 158 -7.46 10.99 29.62
N GLY A 159 -6.62 10.64 30.61
CA GLY A 159 -6.97 10.77 32.03
C GLY A 159 -7.47 9.47 32.64
N ARG A 160 -6.62 8.44 32.67
CA ARG A 160 -6.94 7.09 33.18
C ARG A 160 -7.58 7.07 34.58
N VAL A 161 -7.13 7.95 35.46
CA VAL A 161 -7.64 8.04 36.83
C VAL A 161 -9.14 8.36 36.88
N ILE A 162 -9.69 9.02 35.85
CA ILE A 162 -11.13 9.31 35.74
C ILE A 162 -11.91 8.00 35.61
N ILE A 163 -11.51 7.13 34.67
CA ILE A 163 -12.21 5.85 34.44
C ILE A 163 -11.98 4.85 35.58
N GLU A 164 -10.81 4.89 36.24
CA GLU A 164 -10.51 4.06 37.42
C GLU A 164 -11.38 4.48 38.62
N ALA A 165 -11.54 5.78 38.84
CA ALA A 165 -12.46 6.34 39.85
C ALA A 165 -13.93 6.03 39.52
N ALA A 166 -14.34 6.27 38.27
CA ALA A 166 -15.70 6.00 37.82
C ALA A 166 -16.07 4.51 37.95
N ALA A 167 -15.15 3.60 37.60
CA ALA A 167 -15.33 2.16 37.83
C ALA A 167 -15.50 1.81 39.31
N SER A 168 -14.83 2.55 40.20
CA SER A 168 -14.92 2.40 41.66
C SER A 168 -16.12 3.14 42.29
N GLY A 169 -17.00 3.72 41.46
CA GLY A 169 -18.17 4.49 41.89
C GLY A 169 -17.83 5.84 42.53
N VAL A 170 -16.65 6.40 42.26
CA VAL A 170 -16.22 7.72 42.75
C VAL A 170 -16.63 8.80 41.74
N PRO A 171 -17.47 9.79 42.10
CA PRO A 171 -17.77 10.92 41.24
C PRO A 171 -16.52 11.77 41.00
N VAL A 172 -16.42 12.34 39.79
CA VAL A 172 -15.22 13.02 39.32
C VAL A 172 -15.51 14.49 39.01
N VAL A 173 -14.64 15.37 39.50
CA VAL A 173 -14.50 16.75 39.02
C VAL A 173 -13.22 16.84 38.20
N ALA A 174 -13.29 17.27 36.95
CA ALA A 174 -12.11 17.34 36.10
C ALA A 174 -12.05 18.65 35.32
N THR A 175 -10.83 19.11 35.03
CA THR A 175 -10.62 20.23 34.12
C THR A 175 -10.96 19.85 32.68
N GLU A 176 -11.62 20.75 31.96
CA GLU A 176 -12.06 20.57 30.57
C GLU A 176 -10.87 20.70 29.58
N VAL A 177 -9.99 19.70 29.55
CA VAL A 177 -8.77 19.69 28.74
C VAL A 177 -8.59 18.37 27.98
N GLY A 178 -8.13 18.45 26.74
CA GLY A 178 -7.72 17.29 25.93
C GLY A 178 -8.71 16.13 25.93
N GLY A 179 -8.18 14.93 26.19
CA GLY A 179 -8.96 13.69 26.20
C GLY A 179 -9.90 13.53 27.40
N VAL A 180 -9.92 14.45 28.36
CA VAL A 180 -10.93 14.43 29.44
C VAL A 180 -12.34 14.58 28.88
N LYS A 181 -12.49 15.39 27.82
CA LYS A 181 -13.75 15.58 27.09
C LYS A 181 -14.26 14.35 26.35
N ASP A 182 -13.39 13.36 26.14
CA ASP A 182 -13.80 12.07 25.56
C ASP A 182 -14.33 11.11 26.63
N ILE A 183 -14.10 11.41 27.92
CA ILE A 183 -14.51 10.56 29.05
C ILE A 183 -15.74 11.15 29.74
N ILE A 184 -15.72 12.45 30.03
CA ILE A 184 -16.76 13.13 30.82
C ILE A 184 -17.71 13.89 29.91
N GLU A 185 -19.00 13.57 30.05
CA GLU A 185 -20.13 14.37 29.63
C GLU A 185 -20.62 15.15 30.85
N ASP A 186 -20.51 16.48 30.77
CA ASP A 186 -20.72 17.36 31.91
C ASP A 186 -22.11 17.17 32.54
N ARG A 187 -22.13 17.11 33.87
CA ARG A 187 -23.31 16.83 34.71
C ARG A 187 -24.03 15.51 34.42
N HIS A 188 -23.53 14.67 33.52
CA HIS A 188 -24.08 13.34 33.27
C HIS A 188 -23.29 12.25 33.97
N ASN A 189 -21.96 12.18 33.75
CA ASN A 189 -21.09 11.14 34.33
C ASN A 189 -19.86 11.72 35.06
N GLY A 190 -19.75 13.05 35.15
CA GLY A 190 -18.78 13.80 35.94
C GLY A 190 -19.06 15.30 35.81
N LEU A 191 -18.27 16.14 36.49
CA LEU A 191 -18.32 17.60 36.36
C LEU A 191 -17.08 18.12 35.66
N LEU A 192 -17.28 18.99 34.66
CA LEU A 192 -16.23 19.69 33.96
C LEU A 192 -16.08 21.13 34.48
N ILE A 193 -14.84 21.55 34.67
CA ILE A 193 -14.50 22.91 35.07
C ILE A 193 -13.42 23.51 34.15
N PRO A 194 -13.34 24.84 34.03
CA PRO A 194 -12.21 25.45 33.32
C PRO A 194 -10.88 25.17 34.03
N PRO A 195 -9.77 24.98 33.29
CA PRO A 195 -8.43 24.81 33.89
C PRO A 195 -7.97 26.09 34.60
N ARG A 196 -7.12 25.96 35.62
CA ARG A 196 -6.59 27.09 36.44
C ARG A 196 -7.65 27.92 37.16
N GLU A 197 -8.82 27.35 37.42
CA GLU A 197 -9.91 28.01 38.16
C GLU A 197 -10.18 27.35 39.52
N PRO A 198 -9.32 27.59 40.54
CA PRO A 198 -9.49 26.98 41.86
C PRO A 198 -10.76 27.44 42.60
N ILE A 199 -11.42 28.51 42.14
CA ILE A 199 -12.74 28.93 42.67
C ILE A 199 -13.80 27.94 42.18
N LYS A 200 -13.91 27.78 40.86
CA LYS A 200 -14.88 26.87 40.21
C LYS A 200 -14.67 25.42 40.65
N MET A 201 -13.43 25.01 40.84
CA MET A 201 -13.10 23.70 41.39
C MET A 201 -13.68 23.50 42.79
N ALA A 202 -13.52 24.48 43.68
CA ALA A 202 -14.09 24.40 45.03
C ALA A 202 -15.63 24.40 45.00
N GLU A 203 -16.24 25.23 44.14
CA GLU A 203 -17.69 25.27 43.93
C GLU A 203 -18.23 23.89 43.51
N ALA A 204 -17.62 23.25 42.50
CA ALA A 204 -18.02 21.92 42.03
C ALA A 204 -17.83 20.83 43.10
N ILE A 205 -16.72 20.86 43.85
CA ILE A 205 -16.53 19.93 44.98
C ILE A 205 -17.62 20.12 46.04
N ILE A 206 -17.92 21.37 46.42
CA ILE A 206 -18.94 21.67 47.43
C ILE A 206 -20.33 21.25 46.93
N GLU A 207 -20.62 21.46 45.65
CA GLU A 207 -21.87 21.01 45.01
C GLU A 207 -22.04 19.50 45.16
N LEU A 208 -21.04 18.70 44.80
CA LEU A 208 -21.11 17.23 44.95
C LEU A 208 -21.28 16.79 46.41
N ILE A 209 -20.65 17.48 47.36
CA ILE A 209 -20.77 17.15 48.78
C ILE A 209 -22.20 17.43 49.29
N LYS A 210 -22.85 18.49 48.80
CA LYS A 210 -24.17 18.94 49.28
C LYS A 210 -25.33 18.29 48.52
N ASP A 211 -25.19 18.12 47.20
CA ASP A 211 -26.19 17.53 46.32
C ASP A 211 -25.93 16.02 46.19
N ARG A 212 -26.65 15.26 47.02
CA ARG A 212 -26.52 13.80 47.06
C ARG A 212 -27.07 13.14 45.80
N GLU A 213 -28.18 13.65 45.27
CA GLU A 213 -28.84 13.07 44.10
C GLU A 213 -27.93 13.20 42.87
N LEU A 214 -27.31 14.38 42.70
CA LEU A 214 -26.30 14.59 41.67
C LEU A 214 -25.12 13.62 41.84
N SER A 215 -24.52 13.54 43.03
CA SER A 215 -23.37 12.66 43.28
C SER A 215 -23.67 11.17 43.02
N GLU A 216 -24.83 10.68 43.45
CA GLU A 216 -25.26 9.32 43.18
C GLU A 216 -25.51 9.07 41.69
N SER A 217 -26.13 10.03 41.01
CA SER A 217 -26.36 9.99 39.56
C SER A 217 -25.04 9.92 38.79
N LEU A 218 -24.11 10.82 39.08
CA LEU A 218 -22.79 10.86 38.44
C LEU A 218 -21.99 9.58 38.72
N SER A 219 -22.05 9.04 39.95
CA SER A 219 -21.39 7.78 40.31
C SER A 219 -21.91 6.61 39.47
N ARG A 220 -23.24 6.45 39.37
CA ARG A 220 -23.86 5.36 38.58
C ARG A 220 -23.59 5.52 37.08
N ASN A 221 -23.74 6.73 36.54
CA ASN A 221 -23.51 6.99 35.13
C ASN A 221 -22.02 6.87 34.76
N GLY A 222 -21.12 7.31 35.65
CA GLY A 222 -19.68 7.10 35.52
C GLY A 222 -19.33 5.61 35.46
N ARG A 223 -19.88 4.80 36.36
CA ARG A 223 -19.71 3.34 36.33
C ARG A 223 -20.22 2.74 35.02
N ARG A 224 -21.44 3.10 34.60
CA ARG A 224 -22.01 2.63 33.32
C ARG A 224 -21.13 3.00 32.13
N ALA A 225 -20.63 4.23 32.07
CA ALA A 225 -19.71 4.66 31.02
C ALA A 225 -18.40 3.83 31.03
N ALA A 226 -17.86 3.52 32.20
CA ALA A 226 -16.68 2.66 32.34
C ALA A 226 -16.93 1.25 31.78
N GLU A 227 -18.11 0.67 32.05
CA GLU A 227 -18.50 -0.66 31.57
C GLU A 227 -18.74 -0.70 30.06
N GLU A 228 -19.49 0.26 29.53
CA GLU A 228 -19.93 0.27 28.12
C GLU A 228 -18.86 0.75 27.15
N LYS A 229 -18.03 1.72 27.55
CA LYS A 229 -17.13 2.44 26.63
C LYS A 229 -15.65 2.31 26.95
N PHE A 230 -15.30 1.95 28.19
CA PHE A 230 -13.92 2.01 28.67
C PHE A 230 -13.46 0.74 29.39
N SER A 231 -14.07 -0.42 29.11
CA SER A 231 -13.58 -1.67 29.67
C SER A 231 -12.25 -2.10 29.03
N LEU A 232 -11.41 -2.82 29.79
CA LEU A 232 -10.17 -3.40 29.27
C LEU A 232 -10.45 -4.34 28.07
N ASP A 233 -11.51 -5.12 28.15
CA ASP A 233 -11.94 -6.05 27.11
C ASP A 233 -12.34 -5.34 25.81
N ASP A 234 -13.11 -4.26 25.90
CA ASP A 234 -13.48 -3.46 24.73
C ASP A 234 -12.25 -2.84 24.06
N MET A 235 -11.33 -2.27 24.86
CA MET A 235 -10.05 -1.76 24.35
C MET A 235 -9.26 -2.87 23.62
N ALA A 236 -9.17 -4.07 24.20
CA ALA A 236 -8.47 -5.20 23.59
C ALA A 236 -9.13 -5.65 22.28
N LYS A 237 -10.46 -5.83 22.26
CA LYS A 237 -11.24 -6.20 21.07
C LYS A 237 -11.05 -5.19 19.94
N LYS A 238 -11.18 -3.90 20.23
CA LYS A 238 -10.97 -2.82 19.24
C LYS A 238 -9.53 -2.82 18.72
N THR A 239 -8.55 -3.08 19.59
CA THR A 239 -7.14 -3.15 19.22
C THR A 239 -6.88 -4.33 18.28
N LEU A 240 -7.41 -5.53 18.57
CA LEU A 240 -7.28 -6.70 17.72
C LEU A 240 -7.89 -6.47 16.33
N LYS A 241 -9.07 -5.83 16.27
CA LYS A 241 -9.71 -5.47 14.99
C LYS A 241 -8.81 -4.59 14.10
N VAL A 242 -8.03 -3.69 14.69
CA VAL A 242 -7.06 -2.87 13.95
C VAL A 242 -5.94 -3.72 13.36
N TYR A 243 -5.44 -4.71 14.10
CA TYR A 243 -4.42 -5.64 13.59
C TYR A 243 -4.98 -6.52 12.47
N GLU A 244 -6.20 -7.03 12.61
CA GLU A 244 -6.88 -7.80 11.56
C GLU A 244 -7.04 -6.99 10.27
N GLU A 245 -7.49 -5.73 10.39
CA GLU A 245 -7.60 -4.79 9.26
C GLU A 245 -6.24 -4.63 8.56
N ALA A 246 -5.19 -4.33 9.33
CA ALA A 246 -3.84 -4.11 8.82
C ALA A 246 -3.25 -5.36 8.12
N VAL A 247 -3.53 -6.55 8.64
CA VAL A 247 -3.02 -7.81 8.07
C VAL A 247 -3.80 -8.25 6.83
N SER A 248 -5.11 -8.00 6.79
CA SER A 248 -6.01 -8.49 5.73
C SER A 248 -5.78 -7.84 4.37
N GLN A 249 -5.30 -6.60 4.33
CA GLN A 249 -5.11 -5.85 3.11
C GLN A 249 -3.63 -5.88 2.70
N LYS A 250 -3.17 -6.88 1.94
CA LYS A 250 -1.76 -6.85 1.50
C LYS A 250 -1.51 -5.76 0.46
N ARG A 251 -0.35 -5.13 0.51
CA ARG A 251 0.17 -4.24 -0.53
C ARG A 251 1.35 -4.92 -1.20
N ILE A 252 1.24 -5.20 -2.48
CA ILE A 252 2.20 -6.01 -3.23
C ILE A 252 2.82 -5.16 -4.34
N LEU A 253 4.14 -5.09 -4.36
CA LEU A 253 4.92 -4.49 -5.43
C LEU A 253 5.41 -5.59 -6.37
N ILE A 254 5.13 -5.47 -7.66
CA ILE A 254 5.69 -6.35 -8.69
C ILE A 254 6.70 -5.56 -9.49
N VAL A 255 7.93 -6.04 -9.58
CA VAL A 255 9.02 -5.32 -10.26
C VAL A 255 9.32 -5.93 -11.61
N LYS A 256 9.05 -5.17 -12.68
CA LYS A 256 9.30 -5.58 -14.06
C LYS A 256 9.48 -4.36 -14.96
N PHE A 257 10.72 -3.94 -15.18
CA PHE A 257 11.07 -2.84 -16.09
C PHE A 257 11.84 -3.35 -17.33
N GLY A 258 11.47 -4.55 -17.80
CA GLY A 258 11.98 -5.16 -19.02
C GLY A 258 11.41 -4.51 -20.28
N ALA A 259 11.76 -5.08 -21.44
CA ALA A 259 11.15 -4.67 -22.70
C ALA A 259 9.65 -5.03 -22.74
N ILE A 260 8.90 -4.46 -23.68
CA ILE A 260 7.46 -4.69 -23.84
C ILE A 260 7.11 -6.19 -23.85
N GLY A 261 7.86 -7.00 -24.61
CA GLY A 261 7.65 -8.46 -24.66
C GLY A 261 7.78 -9.14 -23.30
N ASP A 262 8.81 -8.79 -22.52
CA ASP A 262 9.00 -9.33 -21.16
C ASP A 262 7.88 -8.92 -20.20
N THR A 263 7.31 -7.73 -20.40
CA THR A 263 6.19 -7.21 -19.61
C THR A 263 4.90 -7.97 -19.93
N ILE A 264 4.63 -8.26 -21.21
CA ILE A 264 3.49 -9.09 -21.61
C ILE A 264 3.62 -10.50 -21.02
N LEU A 265 4.82 -11.08 -21.04
CA LEU A 265 5.11 -12.37 -20.40
C LEU A 265 4.92 -12.35 -18.86
N ALA A 266 4.77 -11.19 -18.23
CA ALA A 266 4.45 -11.09 -16.81
C ALA A 266 2.95 -11.14 -16.50
N VAL A 267 2.07 -10.96 -17.49
CA VAL A 267 0.61 -10.94 -17.31
C VAL A 267 0.07 -12.20 -16.61
N PRO A 268 0.49 -13.44 -16.97
CA PRO A 268 0.05 -14.64 -16.25
C PRO A 268 0.39 -14.60 -14.75
N SER A 269 1.55 -14.05 -14.41
CA SER A 269 1.98 -13.86 -13.01
C SER A 269 1.12 -12.82 -12.30
N LEU A 270 0.78 -11.70 -12.96
CA LEU A 270 -0.13 -10.69 -12.40
C LEU A 270 -1.51 -11.30 -12.09
N ARG A 271 -2.06 -12.08 -13.03
CA ARG A 271 -3.33 -12.81 -12.87
C ARG A 271 -3.29 -13.76 -11.67
N ALA A 272 -2.23 -14.57 -11.57
CA ALA A 272 -2.05 -15.52 -10.49
C ALA A 272 -1.93 -14.84 -9.11
N VAL A 273 -1.19 -13.72 -9.03
CA VAL A 273 -1.08 -12.93 -7.78
C VAL A 273 -2.43 -12.32 -7.40
N ARG A 274 -3.18 -11.73 -8.34
CA ARG A 274 -4.52 -11.20 -8.07
C ARG A 274 -5.49 -12.28 -7.58
N LYS A 275 -5.46 -13.47 -8.18
CA LYS A 275 -6.29 -14.62 -7.76
C LYS A 275 -5.97 -15.07 -6.33
N LYS A 276 -4.69 -15.10 -5.95
CA LYS A 276 -4.26 -15.43 -4.58
C LYS A 276 -4.59 -14.34 -3.57
N PHE A 277 -4.46 -13.08 -3.97
CA PHE A 277 -4.64 -11.91 -3.13
C PHE A 277 -5.73 -10.96 -3.69
N PRO A 278 -7.01 -11.37 -3.67
CA PRO A 278 -8.08 -10.64 -4.35
C PRO A 278 -8.27 -9.21 -3.85
N LYS A 279 -8.12 -9.00 -2.54
CA LYS A 279 -8.27 -7.69 -1.86
C LYS A 279 -6.96 -6.92 -1.72
N ALA A 280 -5.84 -7.43 -2.25
CA ALA A 280 -4.57 -6.73 -2.12
C ALA A 280 -4.52 -5.51 -3.06
N PHE A 281 -3.80 -4.48 -2.64
CA PHE A 281 -3.36 -3.44 -3.56
C PHE A 281 -2.10 -3.94 -4.28
N ILE A 282 -2.14 -4.04 -5.60
CA ILE A 282 -1.06 -4.57 -6.45
C ILE A 282 -0.56 -3.45 -7.35
N ALA A 283 0.69 -3.04 -7.16
CA ALA A 283 1.35 -2.05 -8.02
C ALA A 283 2.46 -2.69 -8.85
N VAL A 284 2.65 -2.21 -10.08
CA VAL A 284 3.77 -2.64 -10.94
C VAL A 284 4.78 -1.52 -11.10
N LEU A 285 6.04 -1.78 -10.76
CA LEU A 285 7.18 -0.90 -11.03
C LEU A 285 7.77 -1.22 -12.41
N THR A 286 7.56 -0.34 -13.38
CA THR A 286 7.95 -0.56 -14.79
C THR A 286 8.43 0.72 -15.49
N ALA A 287 9.01 0.58 -16.68
CA ALA A 287 9.42 1.70 -17.53
C ALA A 287 8.22 2.25 -18.32
N LYS A 288 8.28 3.54 -18.74
CA LYS A 288 7.18 4.21 -19.45
C LYS A 288 6.67 3.44 -20.68
N ALA A 289 7.57 2.96 -21.54
CA ALA A 289 7.19 2.19 -22.74
C ALA A 289 6.48 0.86 -22.40
N SER A 290 6.83 0.25 -21.26
CA SER A 290 6.21 -0.99 -20.77
C SER A 290 4.96 -0.73 -19.91
N ALA A 291 4.73 0.51 -19.46
CA ALA A 291 3.53 0.87 -18.72
C ALA A 291 2.29 0.85 -19.60
N GLU A 292 2.43 1.25 -20.87
CA GLU A 292 1.33 1.36 -21.85
C GLU A 292 0.56 0.04 -22.00
N VAL A 293 1.26 -1.11 -22.09
CA VAL A 293 0.62 -2.44 -22.21
C VAL A 293 -0.10 -2.90 -20.94
N LEU A 294 0.16 -2.26 -19.80
CA LEU A 294 -0.45 -2.61 -18.52
C LEU A 294 -1.55 -1.64 -18.08
N GLN A 295 -1.75 -0.51 -18.77
CA GLN A 295 -2.67 0.56 -18.34
C GLN A 295 -4.09 0.07 -18.05
N ARG A 296 -4.56 -0.92 -18.80
CA ARG A 296 -5.92 -1.50 -18.69
C ARG A 296 -5.91 -2.91 -18.09
N CYS A 297 -4.82 -3.31 -17.44
CA CYS A 297 -4.70 -4.62 -16.80
C CYS A 297 -5.62 -4.71 -15.56
N PRO A 298 -6.61 -5.62 -15.53
CA PRO A 298 -7.56 -5.74 -14.42
C PRO A 298 -6.93 -6.37 -13.17
N TYR A 299 -5.69 -6.83 -13.26
CA TYR A 299 -5.00 -7.52 -12.17
C TYR A 299 -4.21 -6.56 -11.27
N ILE A 300 -4.05 -5.30 -11.67
CA ILE A 300 -3.22 -4.30 -10.99
C ILE A 300 -4.04 -3.06 -10.66
N ASP A 301 -3.67 -2.37 -9.59
CA ASP A 301 -4.33 -1.13 -9.13
C ASP A 301 -3.54 0.13 -9.48
N GLU A 302 -2.23 -0.01 -9.71
CA GLU A 302 -1.33 1.13 -9.88
C GLU A 302 -0.10 0.79 -10.73
N ILE A 303 0.37 1.76 -11.51
CA ILE A 303 1.62 1.67 -12.27
C ILE A 303 2.60 2.72 -11.79
N ILE A 304 3.72 2.26 -11.22
CA ILE A 304 4.78 3.13 -10.74
C ILE A 304 5.88 3.19 -11.80
N LEU A 305 6.11 4.38 -12.35
CA LEU A 305 7.13 4.57 -13.38
C LEU A 305 8.55 4.63 -12.79
N PHE A 306 9.45 3.84 -13.38
CA PHE A 306 10.89 3.85 -13.12
C PHE A 306 11.67 3.93 -14.43
N GLU A 307 12.32 5.08 -14.66
CA GLU A 307 13.16 5.29 -15.83
C GLU A 307 14.60 4.82 -15.58
N ARG A 308 15.18 4.13 -16.57
CA ARG A 308 16.59 3.73 -16.59
C ARG A 308 17.41 4.81 -17.33
N GLY A 309 18.63 5.13 -16.89
CA GLY A 309 19.45 6.19 -17.51
C GLY A 309 20.66 6.65 -16.69
N ALA A 310 21.19 7.84 -16.97
CA ALA A 310 22.28 8.47 -16.19
C ALA A 310 21.82 8.84 -14.75
N ALA A 311 22.72 9.28 -13.88
CA ALA A 311 22.41 9.71 -12.50
C ALA A 311 21.65 8.67 -11.65
N ARG A 312 22.18 7.44 -11.60
CA ARG A 312 21.60 6.30 -10.85
C ARG A 312 21.20 6.62 -9.40
N PRO A 313 22.00 7.33 -8.57
CA PRO A 313 21.63 7.62 -7.19
C PRO A 313 20.36 8.46 -7.07
N PHE A 314 20.23 9.50 -7.90
CA PHE A 314 19.06 10.39 -7.88
C PHE A 314 17.77 9.66 -8.27
N ARG A 315 17.83 8.80 -9.30
CA ARG A 315 16.68 8.01 -9.75
C ARG A 315 16.25 6.99 -8.70
N ILE A 316 17.20 6.32 -8.05
CA ILE A 316 16.93 5.40 -6.94
C ILE A 316 16.26 6.16 -5.81
N TYR A 317 16.77 7.33 -5.42
CA TYR A 317 16.18 8.17 -4.38
C TYR A 317 14.75 8.63 -4.71
N ALA A 318 14.51 9.10 -5.95
CA ALA A 318 13.20 9.53 -6.39
C ALA A 318 12.18 8.38 -6.40
N ALA A 319 12.58 7.19 -6.86
CA ALA A 319 11.76 5.99 -6.81
C ALA A 319 11.48 5.56 -5.37
N LEU A 320 12.49 5.57 -4.50
CA LEU A 320 12.36 5.28 -3.07
C LEU A 320 11.33 6.16 -2.38
N ARG A 321 11.37 7.47 -2.58
CA ARG A 321 10.37 8.38 -1.99
C ARG A 321 8.95 8.05 -2.45
N LYS A 322 8.77 7.56 -3.68
CA LYS A 322 7.46 7.10 -4.16
C LYS A 322 7.09 5.79 -3.47
N LEU A 323 7.94 4.78 -3.52
CA LEU A 323 7.69 3.45 -2.95
C LEU A 323 7.38 3.49 -1.45
N MET A 324 8.11 4.31 -0.69
CA MET A 324 7.89 4.48 0.76
C MET A 324 6.52 5.09 1.12
N ARG A 325 5.80 5.70 0.18
CA ARG A 325 4.43 6.20 0.41
C ARG A 325 3.38 5.10 0.33
N TYR A 326 3.67 4.02 -0.39
CA TYR A 326 2.74 2.92 -0.61
C TYR A 326 2.80 1.86 0.49
N ASP A 327 3.85 1.80 1.32
CA ASP A 327 3.94 0.86 2.45
C ASP A 327 3.70 -0.60 2.01
N PHE A 328 4.51 -1.07 1.06
CA PHE A 328 4.39 -2.41 0.50
C PHE A 328 4.81 -3.49 1.51
N ASP A 329 3.98 -4.53 1.66
CA ASP A 329 4.25 -5.70 2.49
C ASP A 329 5.16 -6.70 1.77
N ILE A 330 4.92 -6.88 0.46
CA ILE A 330 5.56 -7.90 -0.38
C ILE A 330 6.11 -7.25 -1.65
N SER A 331 7.33 -7.63 -2.03
CA SER A 331 7.90 -7.36 -3.34
C SER A 331 8.14 -8.66 -4.09
N ILE A 332 7.68 -8.75 -5.33
CA ILE A 332 7.90 -9.87 -6.25
C ILE A 332 8.76 -9.36 -7.39
N ASP A 333 10.01 -9.80 -7.42
CA ASP A 333 10.99 -9.31 -8.38
C ASP A 333 11.09 -10.23 -9.61
N LEU A 334 10.29 -9.90 -10.64
CA LEU A 334 10.28 -10.59 -11.94
C LEU A 334 11.40 -10.11 -12.87
N GLN A 335 12.19 -9.12 -12.45
CA GLN A 335 13.32 -8.57 -13.19
C GLN A 335 14.65 -9.18 -12.73
N ASN A 336 14.76 -9.41 -11.43
CA ASN A 336 15.86 -10.06 -10.71
C ASN A 336 17.25 -9.46 -11.00
N ASN A 337 17.40 -8.16 -10.70
CA ASN A 337 18.68 -7.46 -10.78
C ASN A 337 18.99 -6.68 -9.49
N PHE A 338 20.20 -6.13 -9.41
CA PHE A 338 20.65 -5.44 -8.21
C PHE A 338 19.84 -4.17 -7.91
N ASP A 339 19.43 -3.40 -8.92
CA ASP A 339 18.64 -2.17 -8.71
C ASP A 339 17.26 -2.49 -8.13
N SER A 340 16.58 -3.52 -8.64
CA SER A 340 15.27 -3.93 -8.14
C SER A 340 15.34 -4.43 -6.70
N HIS A 341 16.39 -5.18 -6.35
CA HIS A 341 16.63 -5.63 -4.97
C HIS A 341 16.92 -4.45 -4.01
N VAL A 342 17.77 -3.50 -4.41
CA VAL A 342 18.09 -2.31 -3.61
C VAL A 342 16.85 -1.46 -3.35
N LEU A 343 16.04 -1.21 -4.38
CA LEU A 343 14.80 -0.44 -4.24
C LEU A 343 13.83 -1.09 -3.24
N ALA A 344 13.60 -2.41 -3.37
CA ALA A 344 12.71 -3.12 -2.47
C ALA A 344 13.24 -3.15 -1.03
N PHE A 345 14.55 -3.35 -0.84
CA PHE A 345 15.18 -3.38 0.48
C PHE A 345 15.15 -2.02 1.16
N MET A 346 15.60 -0.96 0.47
CA MET A 346 15.62 0.39 1.03
C MET A 346 14.22 0.96 1.27
N ALA A 347 13.21 0.48 0.54
CA ALA A 347 11.81 0.86 0.76
C ALA A 347 11.21 0.21 2.03
N GLY A 348 11.97 -0.64 2.74
CA GLY A 348 11.54 -1.27 3.98
C GLY A 348 10.57 -2.44 3.79
N ILE A 349 10.43 -2.95 2.57
CA ILE A 349 9.50 -4.04 2.26
C ILE A 349 9.96 -5.30 2.97
N SER A 350 9.15 -5.88 3.85
CA SER A 350 9.58 -7.00 4.70
C SER A 350 9.81 -8.29 3.93
N LYS A 351 8.87 -8.68 3.07
CA LYS A 351 8.95 -9.89 2.24
C LYS A 351 9.38 -9.52 0.81
N ARG A 352 10.59 -9.91 0.40
CA ARG A 352 11.21 -9.59 -0.89
C ARG A 352 11.59 -10.89 -1.58
N VAL A 353 10.77 -11.27 -2.55
CA VAL A 353 10.83 -12.55 -3.28
C VAL A 353 11.55 -12.35 -4.61
N GLY A 354 12.59 -13.14 -4.85
CA GLY A 354 13.38 -13.10 -6.10
C GLY A 354 14.20 -14.39 -6.30
N TYR A 355 14.93 -14.48 -7.40
CA TYR A 355 15.83 -15.60 -7.66
C TYR A 355 17.22 -15.37 -7.05
N ASP A 356 17.80 -16.43 -6.50
CA ASP A 356 19.16 -16.39 -6.00
C ASP A 356 20.17 -16.25 -7.16
N ARG A 357 20.91 -15.13 -7.17
CA ARG A 357 22.02 -14.86 -8.11
C ARG A 357 23.33 -14.58 -7.39
N GLY A 358 23.52 -15.14 -6.19
CA GLY A 358 24.74 -14.99 -5.41
C GLY A 358 24.81 -13.63 -4.71
N LYS A 359 25.88 -12.84 -4.94
CA LYS A 359 26.16 -11.64 -4.13
C LYS A 359 25.04 -10.58 -4.17
N THR A 360 24.25 -10.51 -5.24
CA THR A 360 23.14 -9.54 -5.35
C THR A 360 21.90 -9.96 -4.57
N SER A 361 21.72 -11.25 -4.28
CA SER A 361 20.51 -11.78 -3.64
C SER A 361 20.50 -11.60 -2.12
N VAL A 362 21.59 -11.11 -1.51
CA VAL A 362 21.69 -10.86 -0.05
C VAL A 362 20.55 -9.99 0.47
N LEU A 363 20.04 -9.09 -0.38
CA LEU A 363 18.95 -8.18 -0.05
C LEU A 363 17.55 -8.83 -0.13
N LEU A 364 17.40 -10.01 -0.75
CA LEU A 364 16.14 -10.75 -0.79
C LEU A 364 15.90 -11.50 0.53
N SER A 365 14.65 -11.54 0.98
CA SER A 365 14.25 -12.35 2.15
C SER A 365 13.94 -13.79 1.74
N ASP A 366 13.31 -13.99 0.59
CA ASP A 366 12.88 -15.29 0.09
C ASP A 366 13.50 -15.50 -1.30
N ARG A 367 14.21 -16.62 -1.48
CA ARG A 367 15.04 -16.85 -2.65
C ARG A 367 14.66 -18.16 -3.34
N ALA A 368 14.25 -18.06 -4.59
CA ALA A 368 14.10 -19.24 -5.44
C ALA A 368 15.47 -19.64 -5.97
N ARG A 369 15.78 -20.94 -5.91
CA ARG A 369 16.92 -21.49 -6.64
C ARG A 369 16.52 -21.68 -8.09
N ASP A 370 17.46 -21.40 -8.99
CA ASP A 370 17.30 -21.75 -10.40
C ASP A 370 17.11 -23.27 -10.50
N PRO A 371 16.05 -23.76 -11.17
CA PRO A 371 15.77 -25.17 -11.26
C PRO A 371 16.83 -25.96 -12.06
N GLY A 372 17.76 -25.28 -12.76
CA GLY A 372 18.85 -25.94 -13.48
C GLY A 372 18.41 -26.70 -14.74
N ILE A 373 17.11 -26.69 -15.03
CA ILE A 373 16.49 -27.24 -16.23
C ILE A 373 15.95 -26.10 -17.11
N PRO A 374 16.03 -26.22 -18.45
CA PRO A 374 15.42 -25.25 -19.35
C PRO A 374 13.90 -25.23 -19.17
N ILE A 375 13.37 -24.11 -18.70
CA ILE A 375 11.93 -23.85 -18.58
C ILE A 375 11.57 -22.55 -19.30
N THR A 376 10.30 -22.42 -19.69
CA THR A 376 9.81 -21.20 -20.35
C THR A 376 9.90 -19.99 -19.42
N PRO A 377 9.97 -18.76 -19.95
CA PRO A 377 10.00 -17.56 -19.09
C PRO A 377 8.80 -17.44 -18.16
N VAL A 378 7.61 -17.86 -18.60
CA VAL A 378 6.40 -17.83 -17.76
C VAL A 378 6.47 -18.89 -16.66
N ALA A 379 6.90 -20.11 -17.00
CA ALA A 379 7.12 -21.16 -16.00
C ALA A 379 8.17 -20.75 -14.96
N HIS A 380 9.22 -20.04 -15.38
CA HIS A 380 10.22 -19.48 -14.47
C HIS A 380 9.62 -18.44 -13.52
N GLN A 381 8.65 -17.64 -13.95
CA GLN A 381 7.95 -16.74 -13.05
C GLN A 381 7.03 -17.49 -12.09
N PHE A 382 6.30 -18.52 -12.54
CA PHE A 382 5.48 -19.34 -11.65
C PHE A 382 6.29 -20.13 -10.62
N HIS A 383 7.49 -20.61 -10.98
CA HIS A 383 8.41 -21.20 -10.00
C HIS A 383 8.77 -20.20 -8.90
N LEU A 384 8.98 -18.93 -9.23
CA LEU A 384 9.19 -17.89 -8.23
C LEU A 384 7.95 -17.67 -7.35
N LEU A 385 6.76 -17.62 -7.96
CA LEU A 385 5.50 -17.42 -7.25
C LEU A 385 5.16 -18.58 -6.30
N SER A 386 5.72 -19.78 -6.52
CA SER A 386 5.55 -20.92 -5.61
C SER A 386 5.99 -20.62 -4.16
N LEU A 387 6.97 -19.72 -3.97
CA LEU A 387 7.40 -19.23 -2.65
C LEU A 387 6.30 -18.45 -1.88
N LEU A 388 5.25 -18.05 -2.58
CA LEU A 388 4.05 -17.41 -2.02
C LEU A 388 2.85 -18.37 -1.93
N GLY A 389 3.06 -19.67 -2.20
CA GLY A 389 2.00 -20.68 -2.23
C GLY A 389 1.01 -20.45 -3.38
N ILE A 390 1.52 -20.04 -4.54
CA ILE A 390 0.78 -19.90 -5.80
C ILE A 390 1.15 -21.09 -6.69
N GLU A 391 0.17 -21.94 -7.01
CA GLU A 391 0.35 -23.16 -7.82
C GLU A 391 -0.28 -23.05 -9.22
N GLU A 392 -0.69 -21.84 -9.61
CA GLU A 392 -1.33 -21.56 -10.90
C GLU A 392 -0.41 -21.90 -12.07
N ARG A 393 -1.00 -22.42 -13.16
CA ARG A 393 -0.27 -22.85 -14.37
C ARG A 393 -0.82 -22.28 -15.66
N ASP A 394 -1.88 -21.47 -15.60
CA ASP A 394 -2.42 -20.79 -16.78
C ASP A 394 -1.39 -19.79 -17.34
N GLN A 395 -0.72 -20.15 -18.45
CA GLN A 395 0.31 -19.32 -19.10
C GLN A 395 -0.26 -18.38 -20.18
N ARG A 396 -1.58 -18.34 -20.38
CA ARG A 396 -2.20 -17.54 -21.45
C ARG A 396 -1.89 -16.05 -21.27
N LEU A 397 -1.47 -15.43 -22.36
CA LEU A 397 -1.22 -14.00 -22.43
C LEU A 397 -2.52 -13.26 -22.75
N GLU A 398 -2.64 -12.04 -22.24
CA GLU A 398 -3.81 -11.19 -22.45
C GLU A 398 -3.35 -9.74 -22.64
N LEU A 399 -4.06 -9.03 -23.50
CA LEU A 399 -3.96 -7.58 -23.69
C LEU A 399 -5.36 -6.98 -23.76
N TRP A 400 -5.53 -5.82 -23.14
CA TRP A 400 -6.81 -5.15 -23.01
C TRP A 400 -6.86 -3.93 -23.92
N LEU A 401 -7.52 -4.13 -25.07
CA LEU A 401 -7.69 -3.10 -26.09
C LEU A 401 -8.86 -2.19 -25.73
N SER A 402 -8.80 -0.91 -26.09
CA SER A 402 -9.94 0.01 -25.94
C SER A 402 -10.74 0.15 -27.23
N ASP A 403 -11.98 0.60 -27.07
CA ASP A 403 -12.84 0.93 -28.21
C ASP A 403 -12.25 2.07 -29.04
N GLU A 404 -11.65 3.08 -28.40
CA GLU A 404 -10.95 4.19 -29.07
C GLU A 404 -9.77 3.70 -29.94
N ASP A 405 -8.92 2.81 -29.41
CA ASP A 405 -7.81 2.23 -30.19
C ASP A 405 -8.33 1.39 -31.37
N ASN A 406 -9.44 0.67 -31.19
CA ASN A 406 -10.07 -0.10 -32.28
C ASN A 406 -10.68 0.81 -33.34
N GLU A 407 -11.38 1.87 -32.96
CA GLU A 407 -11.96 2.86 -33.87
C GLU A 407 -10.87 3.58 -34.68
N SER A 408 -9.77 3.97 -34.04
CA SER A 408 -8.61 4.57 -34.71
C SER A 408 -8.04 3.64 -35.79
N VAL A 409 -7.84 2.36 -35.47
CA VAL A 409 -7.36 1.37 -36.44
C VAL A 409 -8.38 1.10 -37.56
N ASN A 410 -9.66 0.99 -37.24
CA ASN A 410 -10.70 0.78 -38.24
C ASN A 410 -10.79 1.98 -39.21
N LYS A 411 -10.66 3.20 -38.68
CA LYS A 411 -10.57 4.42 -39.49
C LYS A 411 -9.32 4.40 -40.37
N PHE A 412 -8.15 4.10 -39.82
CA PHE A 412 -6.90 3.98 -40.58
C PHE A 412 -7.03 2.96 -41.73
N LEU A 413 -7.62 1.80 -41.47
CA LEU A 413 -7.85 0.77 -42.48
C LEU A 413 -8.85 1.24 -43.56
N LYS A 414 -9.94 1.89 -43.16
CA LYS A 414 -10.94 2.45 -44.07
C LYS A 414 -10.36 3.55 -44.97
N ASP A 415 -9.54 4.44 -44.42
CA ASP A 415 -8.84 5.49 -45.15
C ASP A 415 -7.85 4.90 -46.18
N ASN A 416 -7.41 3.66 -45.96
CA ASN A 416 -6.62 2.88 -46.91
C ASN A 416 -7.48 1.91 -47.74
N TRP A 417 -8.80 2.12 -47.85
CA TRP A 417 -9.76 1.32 -48.64
C TRP A 417 -9.84 -0.16 -48.24
N VAL A 418 -9.74 -0.46 -46.94
CA VAL A 418 -10.00 -1.81 -46.40
C VAL A 418 -11.35 -1.81 -45.69
N ASP A 419 -12.27 -2.63 -46.18
CA ASP A 419 -13.58 -2.81 -45.55
C ASP A 419 -13.49 -3.65 -44.26
N GLU A 420 -14.46 -3.49 -43.37
CA GLU A 420 -14.48 -4.14 -42.06
C GLU A 420 -14.50 -5.68 -42.13
N ALA A 421 -15.13 -6.25 -43.16
CA ALA A 421 -15.17 -7.69 -43.39
C ALA A 421 -13.95 -8.23 -44.17
N GLN A 422 -13.14 -7.36 -44.77
CA GLN A 422 -12.06 -7.78 -45.65
C GLN A 422 -10.90 -8.40 -44.85
N PRO A 423 -10.47 -9.64 -45.15
CA PRO A 423 -9.36 -10.25 -44.47
C PRO A 423 -8.05 -9.62 -44.93
N ILE A 424 -7.15 -9.32 -43.98
CA ILE A 424 -5.84 -8.72 -44.24
C ILE A 424 -4.73 -9.55 -43.59
N ILE A 425 -3.53 -9.52 -44.19
CA ILE A 425 -2.32 -10.09 -43.60
C ILE A 425 -1.49 -8.95 -42.99
N GLY A 426 -0.92 -9.17 -41.81
CA GLY A 426 0.01 -8.21 -41.20
C GLY A 426 1.43 -8.72 -41.25
N ILE A 427 2.40 -7.84 -41.53
CA ILE A 427 3.82 -8.15 -41.54
C ILE A 427 4.56 -7.14 -40.67
N SER A 428 5.44 -7.62 -39.81
CA SER A 428 6.41 -6.80 -39.09
C SER A 428 7.83 -7.22 -39.49
N PRO A 429 8.44 -6.54 -40.47
CA PRO A 429 9.77 -6.89 -40.99
C PRO A 429 10.90 -6.44 -40.05
N VAL A 430 10.56 -5.69 -39.01
CA VAL A 430 11.51 -5.00 -38.14
C VAL A 430 11.86 -5.84 -36.92
N ALA A 431 13.07 -5.63 -36.43
CA ALA A 431 13.52 -6.08 -35.13
C ALA A 431 14.24 -4.93 -34.43
N SER A 432 14.47 -5.04 -33.11
CA SER A 432 15.23 -4.06 -32.34
C SER A 432 16.50 -3.62 -33.08
N SER A 433 16.78 -2.31 -33.09
CA SER A 433 17.97 -1.73 -33.74
C SER A 433 19.28 -2.37 -33.27
N ARG A 434 19.31 -2.87 -32.03
CA ARG A 434 20.42 -3.63 -31.43
C ARG A 434 20.59 -5.04 -32.00
N TRP A 435 19.55 -5.62 -32.62
CA TRP A 435 19.50 -7.02 -33.05
C TRP A 435 19.09 -7.15 -34.51
N LYS A 436 19.85 -6.49 -35.40
CA LYS A 436 19.63 -6.58 -36.86
C LYS A 436 19.67 -8.02 -37.38
N THR A 437 20.39 -8.92 -36.69
CA THR A 437 20.49 -10.35 -37.00
C THR A 437 19.20 -11.16 -36.85
N LYS A 438 18.20 -10.60 -36.15
CA LYS A 438 16.85 -11.21 -36.03
C LYS A 438 15.93 -10.87 -37.21
N ARG A 439 16.32 -9.91 -38.07
CA ARG A 439 15.51 -9.48 -39.20
C ARG A 439 15.60 -10.51 -40.31
N TRP A 440 14.45 -10.94 -40.82
CA TRP A 440 14.41 -11.69 -42.08
C TRP A 440 14.68 -10.71 -43.23
N PRO A 441 15.41 -11.11 -44.29
CA PRO A 441 15.81 -10.17 -45.35
C PRO A 441 14.61 -9.41 -45.94
N PRO A 442 14.67 -8.07 -46.06
CA PRO A 442 13.53 -7.27 -46.52
C PRO A 442 13.03 -7.68 -47.90
N GLU A 443 13.92 -8.08 -48.80
CA GLU A 443 13.60 -8.51 -50.16
C GLU A 443 12.70 -9.76 -50.15
N LYS A 444 12.85 -10.61 -49.12
CA LYS A 444 11.99 -11.78 -48.95
C LYS A 444 10.61 -11.43 -48.41
N PHE A 445 10.49 -10.40 -47.57
CA PHE A 445 9.19 -9.90 -47.15
C PHE A 445 8.44 -9.22 -48.30
N ALA A 446 9.15 -8.50 -49.18
CA ALA A 446 8.57 -7.92 -50.38
C ALA A 446 8.01 -9.02 -51.29
N ALA A 447 8.84 -10.02 -51.63
CA ALA A 447 8.43 -11.19 -52.42
C ALA A 447 7.24 -11.95 -51.78
N LEU A 448 7.23 -12.10 -50.46
CA LEU A 448 6.11 -12.71 -49.74
C LEU A 448 4.81 -11.92 -49.93
N SER A 449 4.88 -10.59 -49.86
CA SER A 449 3.71 -9.73 -49.99
C SER A 449 3.14 -9.78 -51.41
N GLU A 450 4.00 -9.87 -52.42
CA GLU A 450 3.59 -10.10 -53.82
C GLU A 450 2.89 -11.45 -54.00
N MET A 451 3.44 -12.53 -53.42
CA MET A 451 2.82 -13.86 -53.47
C MET A 451 1.44 -13.87 -52.79
N ILE A 452 1.30 -13.22 -51.63
CA ILE A 452 0.03 -13.08 -50.92
C ILE A 452 -1.00 -12.33 -51.77
N SER A 453 -0.60 -11.23 -52.40
CA SER A 453 -1.49 -10.46 -53.29
C SER A 453 -1.93 -11.30 -54.50
N ARG A 454 -0.97 -11.96 -55.17
CA ARG A 454 -1.24 -12.70 -56.41
C ARG A 454 -2.05 -13.98 -56.20
N GLU A 455 -1.76 -14.74 -55.15
CA GLU A 455 -2.28 -16.10 -54.97
C GLU A 455 -3.42 -16.18 -53.95
N LEU A 456 -3.46 -15.27 -52.97
CA LEU A 456 -4.54 -15.23 -51.96
C LEU A 456 -5.52 -14.08 -52.20
N HIS A 457 -5.20 -13.13 -53.10
CA HIS A 457 -5.99 -11.93 -53.35
C HIS A 457 -6.27 -11.13 -52.07
N MET A 458 -5.28 -11.09 -51.17
CA MET A 458 -5.36 -10.41 -49.88
C MET A 458 -4.40 -9.22 -49.83
N ARG A 459 -4.82 -8.17 -49.13
CA ARG A 459 -3.97 -6.99 -48.87
C ARG A 459 -3.08 -7.21 -47.66
N THR A 460 -1.91 -6.59 -47.70
CA THR A 460 -0.87 -6.75 -46.67
C THR A 460 -0.58 -5.43 -45.98
N VAL A 461 -0.62 -5.42 -44.64
CA VAL A 461 -0.28 -4.26 -43.81
C VAL A 461 1.13 -4.42 -43.26
N ILE A 462 2.00 -3.47 -43.59
CA ILE A 462 3.39 -3.44 -43.09
C ILE A 462 3.46 -2.55 -41.85
N THR A 463 3.94 -3.12 -40.76
CA THR A 463 4.03 -2.47 -39.44
C THR A 463 5.48 -2.21 -39.04
N GLY A 464 5.70 -1.16 -38.24
CA GLY A 464 7.03 -0.80 -37.76
C GLY A 464 7.00 0.46 -36.89
N GLY A 465 8.09 0.72 -36.16
CA GLY A 465 8.23 1.98 -35.43
C GLY A 465 8.64 3.11 -36.37
N ALA A 466 8.44 4.37 -35.95
CA ALA A 466 8.83 5.54 -36.76
C ALA A 466 10.32 5.53 -37.18
N SER A 467 11.20 4.95 -36.35
CA SER A 467 12.63 4.79 -36.67
C SER A 467 12.92 3.80 -37.80
N ASP A 468 11.97 2.93 -38.14
CA ASP A 468 12.11 1.92 -39.19
C ASP A 468 11.48 2.36 -40.52
N ALA A 469 10.83 3.54 -40.57
CA ALA A 469 10.10 4.03 -41.74
C ALA A 469 10.95 4.00 -43.02
N LYS A 470 12.18 4.54 -42.96
CA LYS A 470 13.10 4.55 -44.10
C LYS A 470 13.41 3.14 -44.62
N VAL A 471 13.69 2.19 -43.72
CA VAL A 471 14.01 0.81 -44.13
C VAL A 471 12.81 0.14 -44.80
N ILE A 472 11.60 0.43 -44.32
CA ILE A 472 10.37 -0.12 -44.90
C ILE A 472 10.07 0.53 -46.25
N GLU A 473 10.17 1.86 -46.36
CA GLU A 473 9.96 2.59 -47.62
C GLU A 473 10.98 2.19 -48.70
N ASP A 474 12.23 1.94 -48.33
CA ASP A 474 13.26 1.47 -49.26
C ASP A 474 13.06 0.00 -49.71
N SER A 475 12.29 -0.80 -48.95
CA SER A 475 12.17 -2.25 -49.17
C SER A 475 10.85 -2.69 -49.81
N PHE A 476 9.82 -1.85 -49.78
CA PHE A 476 8.48 -2.19 -50.26
C PHE A 476 7.96 -1.12 -51.22
N ASP A 477 7.34 -1.55 -52.31
CA ASP A 477 6.65 -0.65 -53.23
C ASP A 477 5.17 -0.52 -52.82
N PHE A 478 4.80 0.67 -52.33
CA PHE A 478 3.43 0.97 -51.90
C PHE A 478 2.55 1.53 -53.04
N THR A 479 3.05 1.66 -54.27
CA THR A 479 2.33 2.28 -55.39
C THR A 479 1.22 1.39 -55.96
N ASP A 480 1.35 0.06 -55.85
CA ASP A 480 0.39 -0.92 -56.37
C ASP A 480 -0.92 -1.04 -55.55
N GLY A 481 -1.09 -0.28 -54.46
CA GLY A 481 -2.30 -0.23 -53.62
C GLY A 481 -2.58 -1.49 -52.77
N ASN A 482 -1.91 -2.61 -53.06
CA ASN A 482 -2.05 -3.89 -52.33
C ASN A 482 -1.33 -3.90 -50.97
N LEU A 483 -0.33 -3.02 -50.79
CA LEU A 483 0.39 -2.84 -49.54
C LEU A 483 -0.11 -1.61 -48.80
N ILE A 484 -0.19 -1.72 -47.47
CA ILE A 484 -0.63 -0.63 -46.59
C ILE A 484 0.51 -0.33 -45.63
N ASN A 485 1.01 0.91 -45.65
CA ASN A 485 2.09 1.34 -44.76
C ASN A 485 1.51 1.84 -43.42
N ALA A 486 1.63 1.02 -42.37
CA ALA A 486 1.29 1.39 -40.99
C ALA A 486 2.52 1.77 -40.15
N CYS A 487 3.71 1.84 -40.76
CA CYS A 487 4.96 2.12 -40.04
C CYS A 487 4.96 3.52 -39.43
N GLY A 488 5.15 3.61 -38.12
CA GLY A 488 5.13 4.88 -37.38
C GLY A 488 3.77 5.59 -37.35
N ARG A 489 2.70 4.94 -37.84
CA ARG A 489 1.34 5.51 -37.88
C ARG A 489 0.41 4.95 -36.80
N THR A 490 0.90 4.06 -35.97
CA THR A 490 0.15 3.43 -34.88
C THR A 490 0.88 3.61 -33.55
N SER A 491 0.13 3.89 -32.49
CA SER A 491 0.54 3.68 -31.10
C SER A 491 0.79 2.20 -30.81
N LEU A 492 1.29 1.87 -29.61
CA LEU A 492 1.52 0.47 -29.23
C LEU A 492 0.19 -0.30 -29.10
N MET A 493 -0.84 0.35 -28.56
CA MET A 493 -2.15 -0.27 -28.38
C MET A 493 -2.94 -0.31 -29.70
N GLU A 494 -2.80 0.69 -30.57
CA GLU A 494 -3.32 0.64 -31.95
C GLU A 494 -2.64 -0.49 -32.75
N LEU A 495 -1.33 -0.70 -32.60
CA LEU A 495 -0.65 -1.85 -33.21
C LEU A 495 -1.25 -3.18 -32.71
N ALA A 496 -1.60 -3.28 -31.43
CA ALA A 496 -2.25 -4.48 -30.89
C ALA A 496 -3.66 -4.70 -31.49
N CYS A 497 -4.45 -3.65 -31.67
CA CYS A 497 -5.73 -3.69 -32.37
C CYS A 497 -5.56 -4.11 -33.84
N LEU A 498 -4.57 -3.54 -34.54
CA LEU A 498 -4.26 -3.87 -35.92
C LEU A 498 -3.84 -5.34 -36.07
N ILE A 499 -2.97 -5.83 -35.18
CA ILE A 499 -2.56 -7.24 -35.15
C ILE A 499 -3.77 -8.15 -34.92
N LYS A 500 -4.68 -7.80 -34.00
CA LYS A 500 -5.92 -8.55 -33.76
C LYS A 500 -6.83 -8.59 -34.99
N ARG A 501 -6.83 -7.53 -35.80
CA ARG A 501 -7.61 -7.43 -37.05
C ARG A 501 -7.03 -8.25 -38.21
N CYS A 502 -5.74 -8.61 -38.15
CA CYS A 502 -5.09 -9.47 -39.13
C CYS A 502 -5.62 -10.91 -39.06
N SER A 503 -5.75 -11.53 -40.23
CA SER A 503 -6.10 -12.96 -40.32
C SER A 503 -4.93 -13.86 -39.94
N VAL A 504 -3.72 -13.45 -40.36
CA VAL A 504 -2.43 -14.01 -39.93
C VAL A 504 -1.45 -12.84 -39.79
N PHE A 505 -0.63 -12.87 -38.74
CA PHE A 505 0.44 -11.89 -38.52
C PHE A 505 1.82 -12.53 -38.63
N ILE A 506 2.74 -11.92 -39.36
CA ILE A 506 4.05 -12.49 -39.67
C ILE A 506 5.12 -11.63 -39.03
N THR A 507 5.93 -12.21 -38.15
CA THR A 507 6.92 -11.43 -37.40
C THR A 507 8.08 -12.30 -36.92
N GLY A 508 9.24 -11.66 -36.75
CA GLY A 508 10.38 -12.26 -36.06
C GLY A 508 10.26 -12.18 -34.53
N ASP A 509 11.31 -12.66 -33.84
CA ASP A 509 11.47 -12.53 -32.38
C ASP A 509 11.61 -11.05 -31.93
N SER A 510 10.46 -10.40 -31.76
CA SER A 510 10.29 -8.98 -31.47
C SER A 510 9.07 -8.74 -30.55
N ALA A 511 8.85 -7.50 -30.11
CA ALA A 511 7.69 -7.16 -29.27
C ALA A 511 6.34 -7.53 -29.94
N SER A 512 6.25 -7.38 -31.27
CA SER A 512 5.05 -7.69 -32.05
C SER A 512 4.63 -9.16 -31.95
N LEU A 513 5.59 -10.08 -31.77
CA LEU A 513 5.32 -11.50 -31.55
C LEU A 513 4.55 -11.75 -30.25
N HIS A 514 4.97 -11.09 -29.17
CA HIS A 514 4.30 -11.18 -27.88
C HIS A 514 2.93 -10.50 -27.90
N ILE A 515 2.78 -9.40 -28.64
CA ILE A 515 1.50 -8.73 -28.83
C ILE A 515 0.52 -9.63 -29.58
N ALA A 516 0.94 -10.26 -30.69
CA ALA A 516 0.11 -11.19 -31.46
C ALA A 516 -0.42 -12.33 -30.59
N SER A 517 0.46 -12.90 -29.76
CA SER A 517 0.09 -13.91 -28.78
C SER A 517 -0.89 -13.39 -27.72
N GLY A 518 -0.69 -12.17 -27.21
CA GLY A 518 -1.52 -11.56 -26.16
C GLY A 518 -2.92 -11.14 -26.62
N VAL A 519 -3.09 -10.77 -27.89
CA VAL A 519 -4.42 -10.48 -28.48
C VAL A 519 -5.08 -11.71 -29.10
N GLY A 520 -4.39 -12.86 -29.10
CA GLY A 520 -4.89 -14.13 -29.66
C GLY A 520 -4.94 -14.18 -31.18
N ALA A 521 -4.15 -13.36 -31.88
CA ALA A 521 -4.05 -13.37 -33.34
C ALA A 521 -3.25 -14.58 -33.83
N PRO A 522 -3.66 -15.28 -34.91
CA PRO A 522 -2.83 -16.31 -35.53
C PRO A 522 -1.53 -15.70 -36.07
N PHE A 523 -0.38 -16.32 -35.82
CA PHE A 523 0.90 -15.78 -36.29
C PHE A 523 1.91 -16.79 -36.82
N VAL A 524 2.74 -16.35 -37.75
CA VAL A 524 3.95 -17.06 -38.19
C VAL A 524 5.17 -16.44 -37.53
N ALA A 525 5.86 -17.23 -36.73
CA ALA A 525 7.03 -16.82 -35.95
C ALA A 525 8.33 -17.19 -36.67
N LEU A 526 9.11 -16.18 -37.05
CA LEU A 526 10.41 -16.37 -37.71
C LEU A 526 11.55 -16.29 -36.69
N PHE A 527 12.30 -17.38 -36.54
CA PHE A 527 13.42 -17.47 -35.60
C PHE A 527 14.74 -17.74 -36.29
N GLY A 528 15.81 -17.14 -35.76
CA GLY A 528 17.15 -17.24 -36.34
C GLY A 528 18.24 -17.37 -35.29
N PRO A 529 18.76 -16.28 -34.71
CA PRO A 529 19.88 -16.32 -33.76
C PRO A 529 19.48 -16.67 -32.31
N THR A 530 18.19 -16.60 -31.98
CA THR A 530 17.63 -16.85 -30.64
C THR A 530 16.93 -18.21 -30.57
N ASP A 531 16.86 -18.76 -29.36
CA ASP A 531 16.22 -20.04 -29.09
C ASP A 531 14.69 -19.89 -28.97
N PRO A 532 13.88 -20.54 -29.83
CA PRO A 532 12.42 -20.52 -29.71
C PRO A 532 11.93 -21.02 -28.35
N ALA A 533 12.59 -22.01 -27.74
CA ALA A 533 12.14 -22.56 -26.45
C ALA A 533 12.16 -21.52 -25.30
N ARG A 534 12.92 -20.43 -25.47
CA ARG A 534 13.03 -19.35 -24.48
C ARG A 534 12.23 -18.10 -24.82
N HIS A 535 11.96 -17.85 -26.09
CA HIS A 535 11.44 -16.54 -26.54
C HIS A 535 10.09 -16.62 -27.24
N LEU A 536 9.67 -17.81 -27.67
CA LEU A 536 8.34 -18.00 -28.23
C LEU A 536 7.29 -17.85 -27.10
N PRO A 537 6.31 -16.94 -27.25
CA PRO A 537 5.25 -16.79 -26.26
C PRO A 537 4.25 -17.96 -26.30
N PRO A 538 3.55 -18.26 -25.20
CA PRO A 538 2.47 -19.26 -25.19
C PRO A 538 1.29 -18.84 -26.07
N SER A 539 0.96 -19.63 -27.08
CA SER A 539 -0.18 -19.44 -27.99
C SER A 539 -0.68 -20.78 -28.52
N ASP A 540 -1.97 -20.86 -28.84
CA ASP A 540 -2.59 -22.04 -29.46
C ASP A 540 -2.66 -21.94 -31.00
N LYS A 541 -2.37 -20.77 -31.57
CA LYS A 541 -2.57 -20.46 -33.01
C LYS A 541 -1.31 -19.88 -33.62
N PHE A 542 -0.29 -20.71 -33.84
CA PHE A 542 0.94 -20.25 -34.48
C PHE A 542 1.64 -21.34 -35.28
N ILE A 543 2.51 -20.92 -36.21
CA ILE A 543 3.49 -21.77 -36.86
C ILE A 543 4.88 -21.19 -36.62
N LEU A 544 5.80 -22.03 -36.14
CA LEU A 544 7.20 -21.66 -35.90
C LEU A 544 8.07 -22.07 -37.09
N LEU A 545 8.74 -21.09 -37.70
CA LEU A 545 9.76 -21.34 -38.72
C LEU A 545 11.14 -21.06 -38.16
N TYR A 546 11.88 -22.14 -37.88
CA TYR A 546 13.22 -22.11 -37.35
C TYR A 546 14.12 -23.10 -38.09
N LYS A 547 14.94 -22.61 -39.02
CA LYS A 547 15.91 -23.43 -39.75
C LYS A 547 17.20 -23.52 -38.95
N LYS A 548 17.30 -24.54 -38.10
CA LYS A 548 18.46 -24.75 -37.21
C LYS A 548 19.75 -24.90 -38.04
N VAL A 549 20.69 -23.98 -37.82
CA VAL A 549 22.06 -24.04 -38.36
C VAL A 549 23.03 -24.35 -37.22
N LYS A 550 24.23 -24.88 -37.53
CA LYS A 550 25.21 -25.31 -36.51
C LYS A 550 25.51 -24.27 -35.43
N CYS A 551 25.51 -22.99 -35.78
CA CYS A 551 25.82 -21.92 -34.83
C CYS A 551 24.60 -21.41 -34.05
N SER A 552 23.37 -21.76 -34.43
CA SER A 552 22.15 -21.25 -33.79
C SER A 552 21.61 -22.23 -32.75
N PRO A 553 21.20 -21.77 -31.55
CA PRO A 553 21.10 -20.36 -31.12
C PRO A 553 22.46 -19.76 -30.70
N CYS A 554 22.80 -18.55 -31.19
CA CYS A 554 24.09 -17.90 -30.92
C CYS A 554 24.00 -16.62 -30.07
N TYR A 555 22.81 -16.00 -29.98
CA TYR A 555 22.61 -14.73 -29.26
C TYR A 555 23.59 -13.60 -29.67
N LYS A 556 24.00 -13.56 -30.94
CA LYS A 556 24.85 -12.48 -31.47
C LYS A 556 24.01 -11.36 -32.11
N SER A 557 24.23 -10.13 -31.67
CA SER A 557 23.59 -8.92 -32.22
C SER A 557 24.09 -8.55 -33.61
N GLU A 558 25.28 -9.01 -33.98
CA GLU A 558 25.94 -8.77 -35.26
C GLU A 558 26.41 -10.10 -35.87
N CYS A 559 26.18 -10.26 -37.17
CA CYS A 559 26.59 -11.42 -37.95
C CYS A 559 26.71 -11.02 -39.42
N ARG A 560 27.81 -11.43 -40.08
CA ARG A 560 28.06 -11.09 -41.49
C ARG A 560 27.12 -11.80 -42.46
N ASP A 561 26.66 -12.99 -42.12
CA ASP A 561 26.03 -13.89 -43.08
C ASP A 561 24.54 -14.17 -42.78
N ILE A 562 24.13 -14.13 -41.51
CA ILE A 562 22.74 -14.36 -41.06
C ILE A 562 22.05 -15.56 -41.73
N ARG A 563 22.81 -16.63 -42.04
CA ARG A 563 22.34 -17.87 -42.68
C ARG A 563 21.08 -18.44 -42.04
N CYS A 564 20.97 -18.37 -40.71
CA CYS A 564 19.79 -18.83 -39.98
C CYS A 564 18.48 -18.19 -40.47
N MET A 565 18.49 -16.88 -40.75
CA MET A 565 17.34 -16.18 -41.31
C MET A 565 17.25 -16.38 -42.83
N LYS A 566 18.37 -16.33 -43.56
CA LYS A 566 18.38 -16.50 -45.02
C LYS A 566 17.90 -17.89 -45.48
N HIS A 567 18.08 -18.94 -44.69
CA HIS A 567 17.63 -20.29 -45.03
C HIS A 567 16.11 -20.46 -44.93
N ILE A 568 15.41 -19.58 -44.21
CA ILE A 568 13.94 -19.54 -44.25
C ILE A 568 13.55 -19.01 -45.63
N LYS A 569 12.91 -19.88 -46.42
CA LYS A 569 12.47 -19.57 -47.78
C LYS A 569 11.15 -18.79 -47.76
N THR A 570 10.89 -18.02 -48.82
CA THR A 570 9.65 -17.24 -48.92
C THR A 570 8.44 -18.16 -49.04
N GLU A 571 8.61 -19.25 -49.78
CA GLU A 571 7.61 -20.30 -49.99
C GLU A 571 7.24 -20.98 -48.66
N ASP A 572 8.22 -21.29 -47.80
CA ASP A 572 7.98 -21.87 -46.46
C ASP A 572 7.08 -20.96 -45.60
N VAL A 573 7.27 -19.63 -45.69
CA VAL A 573 6.46 -18.66 -44.96
C VAL A 573 5.06 -18.54 -45.56
N PHE A 574 4.96 -18.55 -46.89
CA PHE A 574 3.68 -18.49 -47.59
C PHE A 574 2.80 -19.70 -47.30
N ASP A 575 3.37 -20.91 -47.31
CA ASP A 575 2.65 -22.14 -46.96
C ASP A 575 2.15 -22.12 -45.51
N ALA A 576 2.96 -21.62 -44.57
CA ALA A 576 2.54 -21.43 -43.18
C ALA A 576 1.38 -20.42 -43.06
N VAL A 577 1.39 -19.33 -43.84
CA VAL A 577 0.27 -18.39 -43.89
C VAL A 577 -1.00 -19.07 -44.39
N ARG A 578 -0.91 -19.85 -45.47
CA ARG A 578 -2.04 -20.61 -46.02
C ARG A 578 -2.62 -21.59 -45.01
N GLU A 579 -1.76 -22.36 -44.35
CA GLU A 579 -2.19 -23.33 -43.33
C GLU A 579 -3.01 -22.65 -42.21
N LEU A 580 -2.51 -21.54 -41.65
CA LEU A 580 -3.23 -20.79 -40.62
C LEU A 580 -4.53 -20.16 -41.11
N LEU A 581 -4.60 -19.73 -42.38
CA LEU A 581 -5.82 -19.19 -42.98
C LEU A 581 -6.89 -20.27 -43.20
N TYR A 582 -6.52 -21.45 -43.69
CA TYR A 582 -7.47 -22.53 -43.96
C TYR A 582 -7.94 -23.24 -42.70
N ALA A 583 -7.07 -23.40 -41.69
CA ALA A 583 -7.44 -23.93 -40.38
C ALA A 583 -8.52 -23.08 -39.67
N ARG A 584 -8.71 -21.82 -40.10
CA ARG A 584 -9.78 -20.92 -39.63
C ARG A 584 -11.11 -21.13 -40.34
N LYS A 585 -11.14 -21.68 -41.56
CA LYS A 585 -12.36 -21.92 -42.34
C LYS A 585 -13.07 -23.22 -41.97
N GLU A 586 -12.36 -24.17 -41.36
CA GLU A 586 -12.90 -25.48 -40.94
C GLU A 586 -13.49 -25.50 -39.51
N LYS A 587 -13.38 -24.39 -38.77
CA LYS A 587 -14.02 -24.16 -37.46
C LYS A 587 -15.04 -23.05 -37.59
#